data_AF-A0A6I4YXQ6-F1
#
_entry.id   AF-A0A6I4YXQ6-F1
#
_cell.length_a   1.000
_cell.length_b   1.000
_cell.length_c   1.000
_cell.angle_alpha   90.00
_cell.angle_beta   90.00
_cell.angle_gamma   90.00
#
_symmetry.space_group_name_H-M   'P 1'
#
loop_
_entity.id
_entity.type
_entity.pdbx_description
1 polymer ?
#
loop_
_entity_poly.entity_id
_entity_poly.type
_entity_poly.pdbx_seq_one_letter_code
_entity_poly.pdbx_strand_id
1 'polypeptide(L)'
;MTRVSLATESDFIGWRAWTRSLLHQHVPSREIVWNIPTQPHFHIPEKHTLPQSEASLTLSPYFRDLISAIFVSGHPQRFSLLYDLLEKLRDHPQLPKDDPSLTPLKTLALQTRQEAMALRQTLPPSLYPEMTIHRLQVPSSLLDSQAHALRALRPWPWLIQTPGRLYLYENHQLRFGLSPEDPDIISDDQQLLTYARQHTVPTHNHPYWDTILPLKLHPLPHLIQRAPSLETLRAYAADCTLCSLCQHASRTVFGEGNPSSSLLFVGEQPGDQEDRQGRPFVGPAGQLFNDALREAGGERHHYWVSNAVKHFRFTPRNGRRIHQKPDTPHIQACSPWLAAERRLLRPKVTVMLGATGASAILGRTVRVMRERSQLFSLPDGSTGLITVHPSSLLRQPDEKLRQQEIKKFISDLNLALSALA
;
A
#
# COMPACT_ATOMS: atom_id res chain seq x y z
N MET A 1 25.02 -6.71 34.79
CA MET A 1 24.36 -6.53 33.48
C MET A 1 23.08 -7.35 33.45
N THR A 2 21.95 -6.69 33.27
CA THR A 2 20.62 -7.29 33.11
C THR A 2 20.47 -7.82 31.69
N ARG A 3 20.26 -9.12 31.56
CA ARG A 3 20.03 -9.77 30.25
C ARG A 3 18.53 -9.82 29.97
N VAL A 4 18.13 -9.33 28.80
CA VAL A 4 16.75 -9.36 28.32
C VAL A 4 16.70 -10.17 27.04
N SER A 5 15.86 -11.20 27.02
CA SER A 5 15.63 -12.03 25.84
C SER A 5 14.28 -11.69 25.21
N LEU A 6 14.29 -11.43 23.91
CA LEU A 6 13.09 -11.26 23.09
C LEU A 6 12.81 -12.55 22.31
N ALA A 7 11.54 -12.87 22.06
CA ALA A 7 11.19 -14.12 21.39
C ALA A 7 11.58 -14.14 19.91
N THR A 8 11.43 -13.00 19.22
CA THR A 8 11.78 -12.82 17.81
C THR A 8 12.31 -11.41 17.55
N GLU A 9 12.84 -11.17 16.35
CA GLU A 9 13.21 -9.82 15.91
C GLU A 9 12.05 -8.81 15.90
N SER A 10 10.82 -9.31 15.82
CA SER A 10 9.59 -8.53 15.68
C SER A 10 8.79 -8.42 16.98
N ASP A 11 9.30 -8.96 18.10
CA ASP A 11 8.62 -9.01 19.40
C ASP A 11 8.52 -7.64 20.09
N PHE A 12 7.67 -6.78 19.53
CA PHE A 12 7.46 -5.42 20.03
C PHE A 12 6.77 -5.40 21.39
N ILE A 13 5.86 -6.35 21.64
CA ILE A 13 5.14 -6.44 22.91
C ILE A 13 6.09 -6.83 24.04
N GLY A 14 6.96 -7.83 23.82
CA GLY A 14 8.00 -8.23 24.76
C GLY A 14 8.98 -7.10 25.02
N TRP A 15 9.50 -6.45 23.97
CA TRP A 15 10.38 -5.31 24.10
C TRP A 15 9.72 -4.16 24.89
N ARG A 16 8.46 -3.84 24.61
CA ARG A 16 7.72 -2.78 25.29
C ARG A 16 7.50 -3.11 26.78
N ALA A 17 7.16 -4.35 27.12
CA ALA A 17 6.96 -4.77 28.50
C ALA A 17 8.26 -4.69 29.32
N TRP A 18 9.35 -5.25 28.79
CA TRP A 18 10.67 -5.17 29.43
C TRP A 18 11.14 -3.73 29.59
N THR A 19 11.01 -2.92 28.54
CA THR A 19 11.42 -1.51 28.59
C THR A 19 10.68 -0.75 29.69
N ARG A 20 9.36 -0.92 29.83
CA ARG A 20 8.59 -0.30 30.91
C ARG A 20 9.04 -0.75 32.30
N SER A 21 9.34 -2.03 32.47
CA SER A 21 9.83 -2.57 33.75
C SER A 21 11.21 -2.02 34.11
N LEU A 22 12.14 -1.98 33.15
CA LEU A 22 13.49 -1.48 33.35
C LEU A 22 13.52 0.03 33.61
N LEU A 23 12.71 0.81 32.88
CA LEU A 23 12.59 2.26 33.11
C LEU A 23 12.05 2.56 34.51
N HIS A 24 11.06 1.79 34.99
CA HIS A 24 10.54 1.91 36.36
C HIS A 24 11.62 1.64 37.41
N GLN A 25 12.43 0.62 37.17
CA GLN A 25 13.55 0.24 38.04
C GLN A 25 14.78 1.15 37.89
N HIS A 26 14.72 2.15 37.01
CA HIS A 26 15.84 3.06 36.72
C HIS A 26 17.13 2.32 36.34
N VAL A 27 17.02 1.20 35.62
CA VAL A 27 18.19 0.44 35.15
C VAL A 27 18.89 1.23 34.04
N PRO A 28 20.17 1.62 34.20
CA PRO A 28 20.88 2.36 33.16
C PRO A 28 21.02 1.54 31.89
N SER A 29 20.88 2.17 30.72
CA SER A 29 20.92 1.46 29.44
C SER A 29 22.19 0.64 29.20
N ARG A 30 23.35 1.14 29.62
CA ARG A 30 24.67 0.48 29.54
C ARG A 30 24.75 -0.85 30.31
N GLU A 31 23.82 -1.08 31.23
CA GLU A 31 23.76 -2.31 32.02
C GLU A 31 22.84 -3.36 31.39
N ILE A 32 22.16 -3.04 30.29
CA ILE A 32 21.20 -3.91 29.63
C ILE A 32 21.84 -4.56 28.41
N VAL A 33 21.70 -5.88 28.31
CA VAL A 33 22.07 -6.66 27.13
C VAL A 33 20.82 -7.29 26.55
N TRP A 34 20.45 -6.85 25.34
CA TRP A 34 19.35 -7.40 24.58
C TRP A 34 19.82 -8.59 23.74
N ASN A 35 19.07 -9.68 23.77
CA ASN A 35 19.38 -10.89 23.01
C ASN A 35 18.13 -11.45 22.33
N ILE A 36 18.31 -12.02 21.14
CA ILE A 36 17.31 -12.84 20.46
C ILE A 36 17.93 -14.24 20.34
N PRO A 37 17.23 -15.33 20.73
CA PRO A 37 17.73 -16.69 20.57
C PRO A 37 18.12 -17.01 19.12
N THR A 38 19.20 -17.77 18.93
CA THR A 38 19.75 -18.16 17.61
C THR A 38 18.83 -19.09 16.82
N GLN A 39 17.98 -19.86 17.50
CA GLN A 39 16.84 -20.56 16.92
C GLN A 39 15.56 -19.89 17.41
N PRO A 40 15.15 -18.77 16.82
CA PRO A 40 13.96 -18.07 17.27
C PRO A 40 12.72 -18.93 16.99
N HIS A 41 11.77 -18.89 17.91
CA HIS A 41 10.47 -19.50 17.67
C HIS A 41 9.84 -18.87 16.41
N PHE A 42 9.19 -19.69 15.58
CA PHE A 42 8.52 -19.25 14.35
C PHE A 42 7.48 -18.11 14.59
N HIS A 43 6.95 -18.06 15.80
CA HIS A 43 6.09 -17.03 16.38
C HIS A 43 6.38 -16.89 17.88
N ILE A 44 5.89 -15.82 18.53
CA ILE A 44 6.01 -15.65 19.99
C ILE A 44 5.31 -16.84 20.69
N PRO A 45 5.96 -17.58 21.60
CA PRO A 45 5.36 -18.72 22.29
C PRO A 45 4.09 -18.34 23.07
N GLU A 46 3.08 -19.20 23.07
CA GLU A 46 1.80 -18.97 23.79
C GLU A 46 1.99 -18.72 25.29
N LYS A 47 3.07 -19.25 25.89
CA LYS A 47 3.47 -19.00 27.28
C LYS A 47 4.71 -18.11 27.34
N HIS A 48 4.57 -16.84 26.97
CA HIS A 48 5.59 -15.84 27.27
C HIS A 48 5.17 -15.02 28.50
N THR A 49 5.74 -15.34 29.66
CA THR A 49 5.57 -14.50 30.85
C THR A 49 6.35 -13.21 30.64
N LEU A 50 5.64 -12.08 30.61
CA LEU A 50 6.24 -10.75 30.48
C LEU A 50 6.28 -10.07 31.85
N PRO A 51 7.28 -9.22 32.12
CA PRO A 51 7.30 -8.46 33.36
C PRO A 51 6.09 -7.52 33.42
N GLN A 52 5.46 -7.46 34.59
CA GLN A 52 4.40 -6.49 34.85
C GLN A 52 5.04 -5.15 35.24
N SER A 53 4.52 -4.04 34.69
CA SER A 53 4.97 -2.70 35.06
C SER A 53 3.87 -1.67 34.83
N GLU A 54 3.54 -0.92 35.88
CA GLU A 54 2.60 0.19 35.84
C GLU A 54 3.21 1.45 35.18
N ALA A 55 4.54 1.55 35.11
CA ALA A 55 5.22 2.74 34.61
C ALA A 55 4.87 3.03 33.14
N SER A 56 4.33 4.21 32.89
CA SER A 56 3.97 4.66 31.55
C SER A 56 4.77 5.88 31.14
N LEU A 57 5.22 5.90 29.90
CA LEU A 57 5.86 7.05 29.27
C LEU A 57 4.96 7.53 28.12
N THR A 58 4.51 8.77 28.21
CA THR A 58 3.71 9.39 27.15
C THR A 58 4.62 9.91 26.06
N LEU A 59 4.52 9.32 24.86
CA LEU A 59 5.33 9.70 23.71
C LEU A 59 4.54 10.58 22.75
N SER A 60 5.21 11.55 22.12
CA SER A 60 4.62 12.32 21.03
C SER A 60 4.46 11.44 19.76
N PRO A 61 3.57 11.81 18.80
CA PRO A 61 3.46 11.10 17.53
C PRO A 61 4.80 10.97 16.78
N TYR A 62 5.65 12.00 16.88
CA TYR A 62 6.98 12.00 16.27
C TYR A 62 7.87 10.88 16.83
N PHE A 63 7.97 10.75 18.15
CA PHE A 63 8.82 9.72 18.75
C PHE A 63 8.26 8.32 18.53
N ARG A 64 6.93 8.14 18.52
CA ARG A 64 6.33 6.85 18.16
C ARG A 64 6.70 6.42 16.74
N ASP A 65 6.70 7.36 15.80
CA ASP A 65 7.09 7.10 14.41
C ASP A 65 8.61 6.90 14.22
N LEU A 66 9.43 7.56 15.05
CA LEU A 66 10.86 7.31 15.08
C LEU A 66 11.17 5.90 15.61
N ILE A 67 10.49 5.50 16.69
CA ILE A 67 10.63 4.17 17.29
C ILE A 67 10.20 3.08 16.31
N SER A 68 9.09 3.26 15.59
CA SER A 68 8.60 2.23 14.65
C SER A 68 9.60 1.93 13.54
N ALA A 69 10.26 2.95 12.99
CA ALA A 69 11.28 2.76 11.97
C ALA A 69 12.54 2.09 12.52
N ILE A 70 13.03 2.49 13.69
CA ILE A 70 14.25 1.91 14.26
C ILE A 70 14.02 0.48 14.74
N PHE A 71 12.85 0.19 15.31
CA PHE A 71 12.51 -1.12 15.87
C PHE A 71 12.61 -2.22 14.82
N VAL A 72 12.15 -1.95 13.60
CA VAL A 72 12.11 -2.91 12.49
C VAL A 72 13.40 -2.93 11.66
N SER A 73 14.42 -2.16 12.06
CA SER A 73 15.69 -2.08 11.34
C SER A 73 16.52 -3.35 11.52
N GLY A 74 17.43 -3.60 10.58
CA GLY A 74 18.45 -4.67 10.71
C GLY A 74 19.59 -4.32 11.67
N HIS A 75 19.56 -3.16 12.35
CA HIS A 75 20.69 -2.71 13.15
C HIS A 75 20.88 -3.59 14.41
N PRO A 76 22.09 -4.10 14.69
CA PRO A 76 22.35 -5.03 15.80
C PRO A 76 22.02 -4.44 17.18
N GLN A 77 22.22 -3.14 17.37
CA GLN A 77 22.00 -2.45 18.65
C GLN A 77 20.66 -1.72 18.73
N ARG A 78 19.71 -1.97 17.82
CA ARG A 78 18.46 -1.18 17.74
C ARG A 78 17.68 -1.13 19.04
N PHE A 79 17.60 -2.22 19.81
CA PHE A 79 16.88 -2.25 21.08
C PHE A 79 17.58 -1.44 22.16
N SER A 80 18.91 -1.45 22.21
CA SER A 80 19.70 -0.59 23.09
C SER A 80 19.49 0.89 22.75
N LEU A 81 19.60 1.25 21.46
CA LEU A 81 19.38 2.62 20.98
C LEU A 81 17.96 3.13 21.28
N LEU A 82 16.95 2.27 21.15
CA LEU A 82 15.58 2.62 21.50
C LEU A 82 15.39 2.79 23.01
N TYR A 83 16.02 1.92 23.81
CA TYR A 83 15.98 2.05 25.26
C TYR A 83 16.67 3.35 25.72
N ASP A 84 17.85 3.67 25.17
CA ASP A 84 18.57 4.94 25.41
C ASP A 84 17.68 6.15 25.12
N LEU A 85 16.94 6.13 24.01
CA LEU A 85 16.01 7.19 23.65
C LEU A 85 14.90 7.34 24.70
N LEU A 86 14.33 6.23 25.17
CA LEU A 86 13.24 6.26 26.14
C LEU A 86 13.73 6.67 27.54
N GLU A 87 14.94 6.27 27.93
CA GLU A 87 15.60 6.74 29.14
C GLU A 87 15.79 8.26 29.09
N LYS A 88 16.32 8.79 27.99
CA LYS A 88 16.43 10.25 27.78
C LYS A 88 15.09 10.96 27.82
N LEU A 89 14.04 10.39 27.22
CA LEU A 89 12.70 10.99 27.22
C LEU A 89 12.00 10.95 28.57
N ARG A 90 12.32 9.97 29.43
CA ARG A 90 11.88 9.96 30.83
C ARG A 90 12.50 11.15 31.58
N ASP A 91 13.81 11.35 31.41
CA ASP A 91 14.56 12.37 32.13
C ASP A 91 14.34 13.79 31.54
N HIS A 92 14.06 13.86 30.24
CA HIS A 92 13.78 15.09 29.50
C HIS A 92 12.53 14.95 28.60
N PRO A 93 11.31 15.02 29.18
CA PRO A 93 10.06 14.84 28.42
C PRO A 93 9.83 15.85 27.29
N GLN A 94 10.49 17.01 27.36
CA GLN A 94 10.41 18.10 26.39
C GLN A 94 11.59 18.08 25.38
N LEU A 95 12.25 16.93 25.18
CA LEU A 95 13.38 16.79 24.25
C LEU A 95 13.01 17.34 22.86
N PRO A 96 13.73 18.37 22.36
CA PRO A 96 13.45 18.96 21.06
C PRO A 96 13.63 17.95 19.92
N LYS A 97 12.77 18.04 18.91
CA LYS A 97 12.83 17.11 17.75
C LYS A 97 14.08 17.31 16.91
N ASP A 98 14.71 18.46 16.98
CA ASP A 98 15.94 18.87 16.29
C ASP A 98 17.20 18.64 17.12
N ASP A 99 17.07 18.09 18.34
CA ASP A 99 18.20 17.79 19.22
C ASP A 99 19.29 16.97 18.49
N PRO A 100 20.56 17.40 18.53
CA PRO A 100 21.66 16.75 17.82
C PRO A 100 21.87 15.28 18.24
N SER A 101 21.54 14.92 19.47
CA SER A 101 21.66 13.54 19.97
C SER A 101 20.68 12.57 19.31
N LEU A 102 19.64 13.09 18.65
CA LEU A 102 18.71 12.29 17.84
C LEU A 102 19.24 12.02 16.43
N THR A 103 20.33 12.64 15.99
CA THR A 103 20.84 12.53 14.62
C THR A 103 21.11 11.07 14.20
N PRO A 104 21.82 10.23 14.99
CA PRO A 104 22.05 8.84 14.63
C PRO A 104 20.74 8.04 14.48
N LEU A 105 19.77 8.29 15.39
CA LEU A 105 18.46 7.64 15.37
C LEU A 105 17.65 8.05 14.14
N LYS A 106 17.67 9.34 13.77
CA LYS A 106 17.04 9.86 12.55
C LYS A 106 17.65 9.26 11.30
N THR A 107 18.98 9.15 11.23
CA THR A 107 19.69 8.54 10.10
C THR A 107 19.29 7.07 9.94
N LEU A 108 19.32 6.29 11.04
CA LEU A 108 18.90 4.89 11.02
C LEU A 108 17.43 4.75 10.59
N ALA A 109 16.54 5.56 11.16
CA ALA A 109 15.13 5.55 10.82
C ALA A 109 14.85 5.94 9.35
N LEU A 110 15.66 6.83 8.78
CA LEU A 110 15.59 7.19 7.37
C LEU A 110 16.05 6.02 6.49
N GLN A 111 17.18 5.40 6.82
CA GLN A 111 17.69 4.21 6.12
C GLN A 111 16.64 3.08 6.13
N THR A 112 16.03 2.78 7.28
CA THR A 112 15.01 1.72 7.34
C THR A 112 13.76 2.05 6.52
N ARG A 113 13.37 3.33 6.42
CA ARG A 113 12.28 3.73 5.51
C ARG A 113 12.68 3.57 4.04
N GLN A 114 13.94 3.82 3.68
CA GLN A 114 14.45 3.57 2.33
C GLN A 114 14.47 2.07 2.01
N GLU A 115 14.87 1.22 2.96
CA GLU A 115 14.81 -0.25 2.83
C GLU A 115 13.36 -0.74 2.68
N ALA A 116 12.42 -0.23 3.49
CA ALA A 116 10.99 -0.51 3.34
C ALA A 116 10.46 -0.07 1.98
N MET A 117 10.89 1.10 1.49
CA MET A 117 10.52 1.61 0.17
C MET A 117 11.09 0.73 -0.95
N ALA A 118 12.33 0.26 -0.83
CA ALA A 118 12.93 -0.68 -1.76
C ALA A 118 12.17 -2.02 -1.77
N LEU A 119 11.86 -2.57 -0.59
CA LEU A 119 11.06 -3.79 -0.43
C LEU A 119 9.67 -3.67 -1.07
N ARG A 120 9.00 -2.53 -0.94
CA ARG A 120 7.69 -2.32 -1.61
C ARG A 120 7.78 -2.26 -3.13
N GLN A 121 8.93 -1.85 -3.67
CA GLN A 121 9.14 -1.74 -5.11
C GLN A 121 9.58 -3.07 -5.75
N THR A 122 9.95 -4.10 -4.98
CA THR A 122 10.24 -5.43 -5.52
C THR A 122 8.99 -6.16 -6.01
N LEU A 123 7.81 -5.77 -5.52
CA LEU A 123 6.52 -6.31 -5.92
C LEU A 123 5.74 -5.30 -6.78
N PRO A 124 6.24 -4.91 -7.98
CA PRO A 124 5.44 -4.07 -8.85
C PRO A 124 4.16 -4.82 -9.25
N PRO A 125 3.09 -4.09 -9.59
CA PRO A 125 1.95 -4.73 -10.24
C PRO A 125 2.40 -5.50 -11.47
N SER A 126 1.99 -6.75 -11.59
CA SER A 126 1.93 -7.37 -12.91
C SER A 126 0.54 -7.14 -13.48
N LEU A 127 0.44 -7.03 -14.81
CA LEU A 127 -0.85 -7.09 -15.50
C LEU A 127 -1.40 -8.51 -15.53
N TYR A 128 -0.53 -9.48 -15.27
CA TYR A 128 -0.79 -10.90 -15.42
C TYR A 128 -0.72 -11.61 -14.06
N PRO A 129 -1.44 -12.75 -13.91
CA PRO A 129 -1.60 -13.44 -12.64
C PRO A 129 -0.47 -14.40 -12.28
N GLU A 130 0.72 -14.29 -12.90
CA GLU A 130 1.83 -15.21 -12.68
C GLU A 130 2.42 -15.11 -11.28
N MET A 131 2.89 -16.26 -10.82
CA MET A 131 3.73 -16.35 -9.62
C MET A 131 5.08 -15.68 -9.90
N THR A 132 5.49 -14.78 -9.00
CA THR A 132 6.86 -14.23 -9.00
C THR A 132 7.55 -14.60 -7.71
N ILE A 133 8.80 -15.05 -7.80
CA ILE A 133 9.60 -15.47 -6.66
C ILE A 133 10.77 -14.50 -6.48
N HIS A 134 10.97 -14.04 -5.25
CA HIS A 134 11.95 -13.01 -4.89
C HIS A 134 12.81 -13.50 -3.73
N ARG A 135 14.14 -13.51 -3.91
CA ARG A 135 15.11 -13.81 -2.85
C ARG A 135 15.76 -12.53 -2.38
N LEU A 136 15.49 -12.12 -1.14
CA LEU A 136 15.84 -10.80 -0.60
C LEU A 136 16.67 -10.94 0.68
N GLN A 137 17.60 -10.00 0.89
CA GLN A 137 18.39 -9.88 2.11
C GLN A 137 17.82 -8.76 2.97
N VAL A 138 16.69 -9.03 3.64
CA VAL A 138 16.03 -8.08 4.54
C VAL A 138 15.76 -8.74 5.90
N PRO A 139 15.82 -7.99 7.02
CA PRO A 139 15.55 -8.54 8.34
C PRO A 139 14.08 -8.95 8.46
N SER A 140 13.82 -9.96 9.29
CA SER A 140 12.46 -10.51 9.46
C SER A 140 11.51 -9.45 10.03
N SER A 141 12.02 -8.61 10.94
CA SER A 141 11.25 -7.50 11.52
C SER A 141 10.80 -6.47 10.49
N LEU A 142 11.64 -6.13 9.50
CA LEU A 142 11.25 -5.24 8.40
C LEU A 142 10.18 -5.90 7.54
N LEU A 143 10.37 -7.16 7.13
CA LEU A 143 9.41 -7.89 6.29
C LEU A 143 8.05 -8.01 6.98
N ASP A 144 8.04 -8.43 8.25
CA ASP A 144 6.83 -8.53 9.08
C ASP A 144 6.11 -7.18 9.18
N SER A 145 6.83 -6.08 9.38
CA SER A 145 6.24 -4.73 9.45
C SER A 145 5.58 -4.28 8.14
N GLN A 146 5.98 -4.86 6.99
CA GLN A 146 5.50 -4.50 5.65
C GLN A 146 4.43 -5.44 5.09
N ALA A 147 4.08 -6.52 5.79
CA ALA A 147 3.16 -7.55 5.33
C ALA A 147 1.83 -7.00 4.76
N HIS A 148 1.21 -6.05 5.47
CA HIS A 148 -0.03 -5.41 5.02
C HIS A 148 0.15 -4.62 3.72
N ALA A 149 1.24 -3.87 3.60
CA ALA A 149 1.54 -3.06 2.42
C ALA A 149 1.83 -3.96 1.22
N LEU A 150 2.64 -5.00 1.38
CA LEU A 150 2.99 -5.94 0.31
C LEU A 150 1.74 -6.63 -0.26
N ARG A 151 0.81 -7.06 0.60
CA ARG A 151 -0.50 -7.60 0.19
C ARG A 151 -1.33 -6.62 -0.63
N ALA A 152 -1.23 -5.32 -0.33
CA ALA A 152 -1.99 -4.29 -1.03
C ALA A 152 -1.36 -3.89 -2.37
N LEU A 153 -0.02 -3.98 -2.50
CA LEU A 153 0.74 -3.50 -3.65
C LEU A 153 0.65 -4.40 -4.88
N ARG A 154 0.63 -5.73 -4.66
CA ARG A 154 0.55 -6.72 -5.73
C ARG A 154 -0.61 -7.68 -5.47
N PRO A 155 -1.68 -7.64 -6.29
CA PRO A 155 -2.86 -8.48 -6.11
C PRO A 155 -2.66 -9.92 -6.63
N TRP A 156 -1.58 -10.17 -7.36
CA TRP A 156 -1.22 -11.46 -7.95
C TRP A 156 -0.30 -12.29 -7.07
N PRO A 157 -0.17 -13.61 -7.30
CA PRO A 157 0.58 -14.50 -6.42
C PRO A 157 2.09 -14.20 -6.40
N TRP A 158 2.70 -14.11 -5.23
CA TRP A 158 4.15 -13.93 -5.08
C TRP A 158 4.71 -14.72 -3.90
N LEU A 159 6.01 -15.03 -3.99
CA LEU A 159 6.80 -15.63 -2.94
C LEU A 159 8.01 -14.73 -2.65
N ILE A 160 8.23 -14.39 -1.38
CA ILE A 160 9.46 -13.75 -0.91
C ILE A 160 10.18 -14.73 0.03
N GLN A 161 11.45 -15.01 -0.26
CA GLN A 161 12.38 -15.70 0.61
C GLN A 161 13.41 -14.72 1.14
N THR A 162 13.64 -14.79 2.45
CA THR A 162 14.75 -14.12 3.16
C THR A 162 15.51 -15.15 3.99
N PRO A 163 16.64 -14.83 4.61
CA PRO A 163 17.34 -15.82 5.46
C PRO A 163 16.46 -16.40 6.59
N GLY A 164 15.56 -15.60 7.18
CA GLY A 164 14.75 -16.04 8.34
C GLY A 164 13.26 -16.28 8.06
N ARG A 165 12.75 -15.87 6.89
CA ARG A 165 11.31 -15.85 6.60
C ARG A 165 10.98 -16.22 5.15
N LEU A 166 9.90 -16.99 5.00
CA LEU A 166 9.14 -17.17 3.76
C LEU A 166 7.81 -16.43 3.85
N TYR A 167 7.44 -15.71 2.79
CA TYR A 167 6.13 -15.10 2.62
C TYR A 167 5.53 -15.54 1.30
N LEU A 168 4.42 -16.27 1.37
CA LEU A 168 3.66 -16.72 0.21
C LEU A 168 2.33 -16.00 0.19
N TYR A 169 2.08 -15.22 -0.86
CA TYR A 169 0.76 -14.68 -1.16
C TYR A 169 0.19 -15.39 -2.37
N GLU A 170 -0.91 -16.12 -2.18
CA GLU A 170 -1.68 -16.73 -3.27
C GLU A 170 -3.14 -16.85 -2.85
N ASN A 171 -4.08 -16.86 -3.82
CA ASN A 171 -5.52 -16.99 -3.54
C ASN A 171 -6.07 -15.96 -2.52
N HIS A 172 -5.57 -14.71 -2.58
CA HIS A 172 -5.89 -13.63 -1.65
C HIS A 172 -5.54 -13.89 -0.18
N GLN A 173 -4.70 -14.90 0.10
CA GLN A 173 -4.22 -15.21 1.43
C GLN A 173 -2.71 -14.99 1.52
N LEU A 174 -2.29 -14.22 2.52
CA LEU A 174 -0.89 -14.13 2.90
C LEU A 174 -0.59 -15.22 3.92
N ARG A 175 0.48 -15.97 3.67
CA ARG A 175 1.04 -16.99 4.54
C ARG A 175 2.49 -16.67 4.82
N PHE A 176 2.97 -17.07 5.99
CA PHE A 176 4.35 -16.84 6.43
C PHE A 176 4.93 -18.13 7.00
N GLY A 177 6.24 -18.30 6.94
CA GLY A 177 6.98 -19.53 7.29
C GLY A 177 8.42 -19.20 7.69
N LEU A 178 9.13 -20.18 8.24
CA LEU A 178 10.59 -20.12 8.29
C LEU A 178 11.15 -20.44 6.90
N SER A 179 12.27 -19.82 6.58
CA SER A 179 13.07 -20.27 5.44
C SER A 179 13.76 -21.60 5.76
N PRO A 180 14.07 -22.41 4.73
CA PRO A 180 14.92 -23.58 4.90
C PRO A 180 16.25 -23.20 5.59
N GLU A 181 16.76 -24.09 6.46
CA GLU A 181 17.98 -23.85 7.25
C GLU A 181 19.21 -23.55 6.40
N ASP A 182 19.27 -24.12 5.19
CA ASP A 182 20.21 -23.74 4.15
C ASP A 182 19.41 -23.18 2.94
N PRO A 183 19.40 -21.86 2.74
CA PRO A 183 18.64 -21.22 1.67
C PRO A 183 19.18 -21.57 0.26
N ASP A 184 20.41 -22.08 0.16
CA ASP A 184 21.04 -22.49 -1.10
C ASP A 184 20.73 -23.95 -1.46
N ILE A 185 20.18 -24.76 -0.52
CA ILE A 185 19.74 -26.14 -0.82
C ILE A 185 18.61 -26.15 -1.85
N ILE A 186 17.72 -25.15 -1.82
CA ILE A 186 16.60 -25.02 -2.75
C ILE A 186 16.83 -23.86 -3.71
N SER A 187 17.76 -24.08 -4.65
CA SER A 187 18.02 -23.14 -5.75
C SER A 187 16.88 -23.11 -6.77
N ASP A 188 16.10 -24.19 -6.86
CA ASP A 188 14.98 -24.30 -7.80
C ASP A 188 13.71 -23.61 -7.28
N ASP A 189 13.15 -22.73 -8.11
CA ASP A 189 11.97 -21.92 -7.81
C ASP A 189 10.71 -22.77 -7.56
N GLN A 190 10.56 -23.90 -8.27
CA GLN A 190 9.40 -24.77 -8.14
C GLN A 190 9.45 -25.58 -6.84
N GLN A 191 10.63 -26.06 -6.47
CA GLN A 191 10.87 -26.70 -5.18
C GLN A 191 10.63 -25.71 -4.02
N LEU A 192 11.11 -24.47 -4.14
CA LEU A 192 10.91 -23.43 -3.12
C LEU A 192 9.43 -23.11 -2.93
N LEU A 193 8.68 -22.97 -4.03
CA LEU A 193 7.23 -22.76 -3.98
C LEU A 193 6.50 -23.95 -3.33
N THR A 194 6.91 -25.17 -3.64
CA THR A 194 6.34 -26.39 -3.02
C THR A 194 6.61 -26.42 -1.52
N TYR A 195 7.84 -26.12 -1.11
CA TYR A 195 8.22 -26.00 0.29
C TYR A 195 7.39 -24.94 1.02
N ALA A 196 7.26 -23.74 0.43
CA ALA A 196 6.50 -22.65 1.02
C ALA A 196 5.02 -23.02 1.24
N ARG A 197 4.39 -23.72 0.29
CA ARG A 197 2.99 -24.18 0.45
C ARG A 197 2.81 -25.15 1.63
N GLN A 198 3.81 -25.98 1.90
CA GLN A 198 3.79 -26.98 2.97
C GLN A 198 4.14 -26.40 4.35
N HIS A 199 5.03 -25.41 4.40
CA HIS A 199 5.65 -24.94 5.65
C HIS A 199 5.22 -23.53 6.08
N THR A 200 4.41 -22.84 5.29
CA THR A 200 3.83 -21.55 5.69
C THR A 200 2.45 -21.73 6.30
N VAL A 201 2.08 -20.87 7.24
CA VAL A 201 0.73 -20.79 7.84
C VAL A 201 0.08 -19.44 7.52
N PRO A 202 -1.25 -19.33 7.49
CA PRO A 202 -1.91 -18.06 7.22
C PRO A 202 -1.60 -16.99 8.28
N THR A 203 -1.52 -15.74 7.84
CA THR A 203 -1.34 -14.61 8.78
C THR A 203 -2.64 -14.21 9.48
N HIS A 204 -3.80 -14.49 8.89
CA HIS A 204 -5.09 -14.14 9.45
C HIS A 204 -5.40 -14.98 10.70
N ASN A 205 -5.96 -14.35 11.73
CA ASN A 205 -6.29 -14.98 13.03
C ASN A 205 -5.09 -15.61 13.76
N HIS A 206 -3.86 -15.32 13.33
CA HIS A 206 -2.68 -15.84 13.99
C HIS A 206 -2.16 -14.81 15.02
N PRO A 207 -2.15 -15.10 16.33
CA PRO A 207 -1.91 -14.12 17.40
C PRO A 207 -0.61 -13.32 17.29
N TYR A 208 0.43 -13.93 16.70
CA TYR A 208 1.69 -13.26 16.35
C TYR A 208 1.48 -11.89 15.69
N TRP A 209 0.50 -11.78 14.79
CA TRP A 209 0.29 -10.58 13.98
C TRP A 209 -0.35 -9.42 14.74
N ASP A 210 -0.99 -9.69 15.88
CA ASP A 210 -1.51 -8.66 16.77
C ASP A 210 -0.39 -7.93 17.53
N THR A 211 0.83 -8.48 17.50
CA THR A 211 2.00 -7.96 18.22
C THR A 211 2.96 -7.16 17.34
N ILE A 212 2.78 -7.21 16.02
CA ILE A 212 3.70 -6.58 15.05
C ILE A 212 3.50 -5.08 15.02
N LEU A 213 4.60 -4.33 15.14
CA LEU A 213 4.61 -2.89 14.96
C LEU A 213 4.76 -2.55 13.46
N PRO A 214 3.74 -1.96 12.80
CA PRO A 214 3.84 -1.62 11.39
C PRO A 214 4.72 -0.39 11.18
N LEU A 215 5.56 -0.42 10.14
CA LEU A 215 6.28 0.76 9.66
C LEU A 215 5.53 1.38 8.47
N LYS A 216 5.14 2.64 8.63
CA LYS A 216 4.45 3.45 7.62
C LYS A 216 5.43 4.39 6.91
N LEU A 217 5.26 4.56 5.60
CA LEU A 217 6.10 5.45 4.78
C LEU A 217 5.57 6.88 4.67
N HIS A 218 4.42 7.19 5.28
CA HIS A 218 3.78 8.52 5.37
C HIS A 218 3.87 9.35 4.07
N PRO A 219 2.87 9.27 3.18
CA PRO A 219 2.94 9.94 1.90
C PRO A 219 2.67 11.45 2.02
N LEU A 220 3.69 12.21 2.46
CA LEU A 220 3.61 13.66 2.55
C LEU A 220 3.43 14.26 1.14
N PRO A 221 2.69 15.38 0.98
CA PRO A 221 2.40 15.95 -0.34
C PRO A 221 3.64 16.17 -1.22
N HIS A 222 4.75 16.63 -0.64
CA HIS A 222 5.99 16.85 -1.40
C HIS A 222 6.66 15.54 -1.85
N LEU A 223 6.49 14.42 -1.13
CA LEU A 223 6.99 13.10 -1.53
C LEU A 223 6.18 12.55 -2.70
N ILE A 224 4.85 12.73 -2.67
CA ILE A 224 3.95 12.37 -3.78
C ILE A 224 4.34 13.17 -5.03
N GLN A 225 4.50 14.48 -4.89
CA GLN A 225 4.83 15.36 -6.00
C GLN A 225 6.18 15.03 -6.64
N ARG A 226 7.18 14.65 -5.83
CA ARG A 226 8.56 14.37 -6.25
C ARG A 226 8.85 12.89 -6.51
N ALA A 227 7.86 12.00 -6.38
CA ALA A 227 8.05 10.58 -6.63
C ALA A 227 8.68 10.36 -8.03
N PRO A 228 9.79 9.63 -8.15
CA PRO A 228 10.54 9.51 -9.39
C PRO A 228 9.88 8.56 -10.40
N SER A 229 9.04 7.62 -9.92
CA SER A 229 8.40 6.60 -10.77
C SER A 229 7.00 6.22 -10.26
N LEU A 230 6.23 5.50 -11.09
CA LEU A 230 4.90 4.99 -10.73
C LEU A 230 4.97 3.93 -9.63
N GLU A 231 6.06 3.16 -9.58
CA GLU A 231 6.35 2.16 -8.56
C GLU A 231 6.57 2.82 -7.21
N THR A 232 7.41 3.86 -7.13
CA THR A 232 7.60 4.63 -5.90
C THR A 232 6.28 5.30 -5.47
N LEU A 233 5.54 5.87 -6.42
CA LEU A 233 4.26 6.53 -6.13
C LEU A 233 3.23 5.55 -5.56
N ARG A 234 3.14 4.34 -6.12
CA ARG A 234 2.28 3.25 -5.64
C ARG A 234 2.71 2.76 -4.25
N ALA A 235 4.01 2.60 -4.03
CA ALA A 235 4.56 2.19 -2.73
C ALA A 235 4.17 3.17 -1.60
N TYR A 236 4.16 4.47 -1.89
CA TYR A 236 3.64 5.49 -1.00
C TYR A 236 2.11 5.42 -0.84
N ALA A 237 1.37 5.19 -1.93
CA ALA A 237 -0.09 5.16 -1.93
C ALA A 237 -0.67 4.09 -1.00
N ALA A 238 0.03 2.97 -0.78
CA ALA A 238 -0.40 1.90 0.13
C ALA A 238 -0.59 2.35 1.60
N ASP A 239 -0.02 3.49 1.99
CA ASP A 239 -0.20 4.09 3.33
C ASP A 239 -0.95 5.43 3.28
N CYS A 240 -1.71 5.69 2.21
CA CYS A 240 -2.41 6.95 2.05
C CYS A 240 -3.45 7.19 3.16
N THR A 241 -3.26 8.27 3.92
CA THR A 241 -4.18 8.76 4.96
C THR A 241 -4.70 10.18 4.70
N LEU A 242 -4.59 10.67 3.46
CA LEU A 242 -4.90 12.07 3.11
C LEU A 242 -6.39 12.46 3.29
N CYS A 243 -7.30 11.52 3.44
CA CYS A 243 -8.72 11.81 3.69
C CYS A 243 -9.39 10.69 4.52
N SER A 244 -10.60 10.95 5.02
CA SER A 244 -11.37 10.04 5.87
C SER A 244 -11.69 8.69 5.23
N LEU A 245 -11.70 8.57 3.90
CA LEU A 245 -12.05 7.32 3.21
C LEU A 245 -11.08 6.17 3.53
N CYS A 246 -9.83 6.47 3.87
CA CYS A 246 -8.85 5.44 4.24
C CYS A 246 -9.21 4.69 5.54
N GLN A 247 -10.15 5.22 6.34
CA GLN A 247 -10.57 4.62 7.61
C GLN A 247 -11.56 3.46 7.41
N HIS A 248 -12.26 3.41 6.27
CA HIS A 248 -13.32 2.43 6.00
C HIS A 248 -13.03 1.53 4.80
N ALA A 249 -12.26 2.02 3.83
CA ALA A 249 -11.81 1.21 2.70
C ALA A 249 -10.88 0.09 3.18
N SER A 250 -10.88 -1.05 2.49
CA SER A 250 -10.01 -2.18 2.86
C SER A 250 -8.56 -1.92 2.47
N ARG A 251 -8.34 -1.14 1.41
CA ARG A 251 -7.02 -0.74 0.90
C ARG A 251 -7.15 0.41 -0.10
N THR A 252 -6.02 1.00 -0.46
CA THR A 252 -5.92 1.90 -1.61
C THR A 252 -5.99 1.10 -2.91
N VAL A 253 -6.78 1.57 -3.87
CA VAL A 253 -6.79 1.07 -5.25
C VAL A 253 -6.10 2.11 -6.12
N PHE A 254 -4.85 1.83 -6.46
CA PHE A 254 -4.03 2.70 -7.31
C PHE A 254 -4.39 2.51 -8.80
N GLY A 255 -3.75 3.26 -9.69
CA GLY A 255 -3.86 3.02 -11.12
C GLY A 255 -3.19 1.71 -11.55
N GLU A 256 -3.60 1.18 -12.69
CA GLU A 256 -3.05 -0.05 -13.27
C GLU A 256 -3.04 0.03 -14.80
N GLY A 257 -1.96 -0.45 -15.43
CA GLY A 257 -1.81 -0.44 -16.88
C GLY A 257 -0.36 -0.50 -17.31
N ASN A 258 -0.13 -0.30 -18.61
CA ASN A 258 1.20 -0.05 -19.15
C ASN A 258 1.77 1.28 -18.59
N PRO A 259 2.91 1.28 -17.88
CA PRO A 259 3.51 2.50 -17.33
C PRO A 259 4.05 3.45 -18.40
N SER A 260 4.18 3.01 -19.66
CA SER A 260 4.55 3.83 -20.81
C SER A 260 3.34 4.25 -21.66
N SER A 261 2.12 4.10 -21.14
CA SER A 261 0.92 4.36 -21.93
C SER A 261 0.76 5.83 -22.29
N SER A 262 0.46 6.08 -23.57
CA SER A 262 0.05 7.40 -24.06
C SER A 262 -1.43 7.71 -23.82
N LEU A 263 -2.21 6.77 -23.27
CA LEU A 263 -3.64 6.92 -23.00
C LEU A 263 -3.94 6.67 -21.52
N LEU A 264 -4.59 7.64 -20.89
CA LEU A 264 -5.03 7.57 -19.50
C LEU A 264 -6.56 7.57 -19.44
N PHE A 265 -7.16 6.59 -18.77
CA PHE A 265 -8.57 6.60 -18.39
C PHE A 265 -8.73 6.96 -16.91
N VAL A 266 -9.68 7.85 -16.60
CA VAL A 266 -9.95 8.32 -15.23
C VAL A 266 -11.42 8.15 -14.87
N GLY A 267 -11.70 7.21 -13.97
CA GLY A 267 -13.01 7.00 -13.35
C GLY A 267 -13.25 7.84 -12.10
N GLU A 268 -14.32 7.51 -11.38
CA GLU A 268 -14.73 8.20 -10.14
C GLU A 268 -13.94 7.72 -8.92
N GLN A 269 -14.17 6.48 -8.51
CA GLN A 269 -13.56 5.85 -7.33
C GLN A 269 -13.62 4.31 -7.49
N PRO A 270 -12.92 3.54 -6.63
CA PRO A 270 -13.04 2.10 -6.62
C PRO A 270 -14.42 1.67 -6.12
N GLY A 271 -14.96 0.57 -6.65
CA GLY A 271 -16.15 -0.08 -6.13
C GLY A 271 -15.84 -1.20 -5.13
N ASP A 272 -16.86 -1.99 -4.82
CA ASP A 272 -16.80 -3.10 -3.87
C ASP A 272 -15.80 -4.19 -4.27
N GLN A 273 -15.76 -4.55 -5.55
CA GLN A 273 -14.83 -5.58 -6.04
C GLN A 273 -13.41 -5.03 -6.16
N GLU A 274 -13.27 -3.79 -6.65
CA GLU A 274 -12.00 -3.10 -6.76
C GLU A 274 -11.31 -2.96 -5.39
N ASP A 275 -12.03 -2.54 -4.36
CA ASP A 275 -11.49 -2.39 -3.00
C ASP A 275 -11.03 -3.72 -2.39
N ARG A 276 -11.71 -4.84 -2.69
CA ARG A 276 -11.26 -6.16 -2.21
C ARG A 276 -10.04 -6.65 -2.98
N GLN A 277 -10.03 -6.47 -4.30
CA GLN A 277 -8.98 -7.00 -5.18
C GLN A 277 -7.76 -6.08 -5.27
N GLY A 278 -7.87 -4.79 -4.96
CA GLY A 278 -6.79 -3.81 -5.10
C GLY A 278 -6.57 -3.33 -6.54
N ARG A 279 -7.52 -3.58 -7.45
CA ARG A 279 -7.38 -3.32 -8.89
C ARG A 279 -8.50 -2.43 -9.41
N PRO A 280 -8.22 -1.44 -10.29
CA PRO A 280 -9.25 -0.57 -10.83
C PRO A 280 -10.04 -1.27 -11.95
N PHE A 281 -11.36 -1.03 -12.01
CA PHE A 281 -12.25 -1.52 -13.08
C PHE A 281 -12.26 -3.05 -13.24
N VAL A 282 -12.46 -3.78 -12.14
CA VAL A 282 -12.60 -5.26 -12.14
C VAL A 282 -14.03 -5.74 -11.91
N GLY A 283 -14.91 -4.88 -11.38
CA GLY A 283 -16.33 -5.18 -11.20
C GLY A 283 -17.15 -5.08 -12.49
N PRO A 284 -18.49 -5.15 -12.42
CA PRO A 284 -19.37 -5.18 -13.59
C PRO A 284 -19.18 -3.98 -14.53
N ALA A 285 -18.98 -2.78 -13.98
CA ALA A 285 -18.71 -1.58 -14.79
C ALA A 285 -17.35 -1.66 -15.50
N GLY A 286 -16.37 -2.31 -14.87
CA GLY A 286 -15.06 -2.57 -15.47
C GLY A 286 -15.10 -3.60 -16.58
N GLN A 287 -15.91 -4.65 -16.43
CA GLN A 287 -16.15 -5.64 -17.49
C GLN A 287 -16.77 -4.98 -18.73
N LEU A 288 -17.84 -4.20 -18.55
CA LEU A 288 -18.44 -3.43 -19.64
C LEU A 288 -17.42 -2.49 -20.30
N PHE A 289 -16.60 -1.79 -19.51
CA PHE A 289 -15.52 -0.95 -20.03
C PHE A 289 -14.53 -1.74 -20.89
N ASN A 290 -14.06 -2.89 -20.40
CA ASN A 290 -13.09 -3.71 -21.11
C ASN A 290 -13.68 -4.27 -22.42
N ASP A 291 -14.95 -4.66 -22.43
CA ASP A 291 -15.63 -5.17 -23.62
C ASP A 291 -15.84 -4.07 -24.67
N ALA A 292 -16.31 -2.90 -24.25
CA ALA A 292 -16.47 -1.73 -25.12
C ALA A 292 -15.12 -1.25 -25.69
N LEU A 293 -14.06 -1.30 -24.88
CA LEU A 293 -12.71 -0.94 -25.32
C LEU A 293 -12.18 -1.92 -26.37
N ARG A 294 -12.43 -3.22 -26.18
CA ARG A 294 -12.08 -4.26 -27.16
C ARG A 294 -12.81 -4.06 -28.48
N GLU A 295 -14.10 -3.77 -28.42
CA GLU A 295 -14.92 -3.49 -29.60
C GLU A 295 -14.46 -2.21 -30.33
N ALA A 296 -13.96 -1.20 -29.59
CA ALA A 296 -13.35 -0.01 -30.17
C ALA A 296 -11.97 -0.26 -30.82
N GLY A 297 -11.41 -1.47 -30.68
CA GLY A 297 -10.09 -1.86 -31.19
C GLY A 297 -8.93 -1.68 -30.20
N GLY A 298 -9.22 -1.44 -28.92
CA GLY A 298 -8.21 -1.25 -27.87
C GLY A 298 -8.06 -2.47 -26.95
N GLU A 299 -6.88 -2.63 -26.36
CA GLU A 299 -6.63 -3.67 -25.37
C GLU A 299 -6.27 -3.05 -24.02
N ARG A 300 -7.03 -3.40 -22.96
CA ARG A 300 -6.93 -2.82 -21.62
C ARG A 300 -5.50 -2.72 -21.07
N HIS A 301 -4.67 -3.72 -21.35
CA HIS A 301 -3.31 -3.83 -20.81
C HIS A 301 -2.32 -2.84 -21.45
N HIS A 302 -2.63 -2.31 -22.64
CA HIS A 302 -1.86 -1.23 -23.27
C HIS A 302 -2.07 0.15 -22.64
N TYR A 303 -3.12 0.30 -21.82
CA TYR A 303 -3.55 1.60 -21.32
C TYR A 303 -3.48 1.73 -19.81
N TRP A 304 -3.26 2.95 -19.32
CA TRP A 304 -3.35 3.24 -17.89
C TRP A 304 -4.79 3.57 -17.51
N VAL A 305 -5.32 2.89 -16.50
CA VAL A 305 -6.65 3.18 -15.96
C VAL A 305 -6.52 3.48 -14.48
N SER A 306 -7.16 4.55 -14.05
CA SER A 306 -7.12 5.04 -12.68
C SER A 306 -8.45 5.68 -12.30
N ASN A 307 -8.53 6.19 -11.06
CA ASN A 307 -9.71 6.88 -10.53
C ASN A 307 -9.32 8.24 -9.93
N ALA A 308 -10.27 9.17 -9.91
CA ALA A 308 -10.13 10.45 -9.23
C ALA A 308 -9.85 10.29 -7.72
N VAL A 309 -10.52 9.33 -7.09
CA VAL A 309 -10.32 8.97 -5.67
C VAL A 309 -9.80 7.53 -5.57
N LYS A 310 -8.88 7.25 -4.63
CA LYS A 310 -8.21 5.94 -4.50
C LYS A 310 -8.77 5.00 -3.44
N HIS A 311 -9.75 5.45 -2.65
CA HIS A 311 -10.40 4.65 -1.60
C HIS A 311 -11.90 4.57 -1.87
N PHE A 312 -12.50 3.40 -1.62
CA PHE A 312 -13.92 3.17 -1.84
C PHE A 312 -14.76 3.85 -0.74
N ARG A 313 -15.62 4.79 -1.14
CA ARG A 313 -16.64 5.34 -0.25
C ARG A 313 -17.93 4.52 -0.32
N PHE A 314 -18.37 4.03 0.84
CA PHE A 314 -19.61 3.26 0.95
C PHE A 314 -20.30 3.46 2.30
N THR A 315 -21.57 3.06 2.37
CA THR A 315 -22.30 2.85 3.62
C THR A 315 -22.65 1.37 3.78
N PRO A 316 -22.41 0.76 4.96
CA PRO A 316 -22.82 -0.62 5.21
C PRO A 316 -24.34 -0.69 5.39
N ARG A 317 -25.01 -1.58 4.66
CA ARG A 317 -26.45 -1.85 4.80
C ARG A 317 -26.71 -3.33 4.59
N ASN A 318 -27.27 -4.02 5.59
CA ASN A 318 -27.59 -5.44 5.55
C ASN A 318 -26.41 -6.31 5.06
N GLY A 319 -25.21 -6.07 5.61
CA GLY A 319 -23.98 -6.77 5.21
C GLY A 319 -23.42 -6.41 3.82
N ARG A 320 -24.09 -5.53 3.06
CA ARG A 320 -23.63 -5.04 1.76
C ARG A 320 -22.96 -3.67 1.88
N ARG A 321 -21.98 -3.41 1.01
CA ARG A 321 -21.29 -2.12 0.90
C ARG A 321 -21.93 -1.30 -0.21
N ILE A 322 -22.77 -0.34 0.17
CA ILE A 322 -23.53 0.49 -0.78
C ILE A 322 -22.68 1.68 -1.20
N HIS A 323 -22.31 1.73 -2.48
CA HIS A 323 -21.49 2.79 -3.05
C HIS A 323 -22.08 4.19 -2.80
N GLN A 324 -21.24 5.13 -2.36
CA GLN A 324 -21.57 6.55 -2.22
C GLN A 324 -20.62 7.38 -3.07
N LYS A 325 -21.13 8.34 -3.85
CA LYS A 325 -20.28 9.24 -4.65
C LYS A 325 -19.29 9.98 -3.74
N PRO A 326 -18.00 10.18 -4.10
CA PRO A 326 -17.10 11.00 -3.30
C PRO A 326 -17.45 12.49 -3.38
N ASP A 327 -17.43 13.18 -2.23
CA ASP A 327 -17.58 14.64 -2.15
C ASP A 327 -16.32 15.40 -2.60
N THR A 328 -16.48 16.71 -2.86
CA THR A 328 -15.39 17.62 -3.24
C THR A 328 -14.15 17.54 -2.34
N PRO A 329 -14.25 17.48 -1.00
CA PRO A 329 -13.07 17.34 -0.14
C PRO A 329 -12.27 16.06 -0.40
N HIS A 330 -12.95 14.95 -0.72
CA HIS A 330 -12.27 13.70 -1.06
C HIS A 330 -11.51 13.82 -2.38
N ILE A 331 -12.12 14.43 -3.40
CA ILE A 331 -11.49 14.65 -4.71
C ILE A 331 -10.26 15.55 -4.56
N GLN A 332 -10.39 16.65 -3.81
CA GLN A 332 -9.28 17.58 -3.55
C GLN A 332 -8.14 16.90 -2.80
N ALA A 333 -8.44 16.18 -1.72
CA ALA A 333 -7.43 15.47 -0.94
C ALA A 333 -6.71 14.36 -1.73
N CYS A 334 -7.41 13.73 -2.70
CA CYS A 334 -6.84 12.68 -3.53
C CYS A 334 -6.14 13.21 -4.80
N SER A 335 -6.37 14.47 -5.19
CA SER A 335 -5.81 15.06 -6.40
C SER A 335 -4.27 14.96 -6.54
N PRO A 336 -3.44 15.00 -5.46
CA PRO A 336 -2.00 14.85 -5.61
C PRO A 336 -1.59 13.51 -6.24
N TRP A 337 -2.34 12.43 -5.99
CA TRP A 337 -2.06 11.12 -6.58
C TRP A 337 -2.29 11.11 -8.09
N LEU A 338 -3.45 11.60 -8.54
CA LEU A 338 -3.80 11.65 -9.96
C LEU A 338 -2.89 12.63 -10.73
N ALA A 339 -2.55 13.77 -10.12
CA ALA A 339 -1.59 14.71 -10.69
C ALA A 339 -0.20 14.07 -10.86
N ALA A 340 0.26 13.31 -9.86
CA ALA A 340 1.53 12.60 -9.94
C ALA A 340 1.51 11.45 -10.97
N GLU A 341 0.42 10.68 -11.09
CA GLU A 341 0.24 9.70 -12.16
C GLU A 341 0.34 10.36 -13.53
N ARG A 342 -0.39 11.46 -13.77
CA ARG A 342 -0.33 12.21 -15.05
C ARG A 342 1.06 12.74 -15.36
N ARG A 343 1.75 13.31 -14.37
CA ARG A 343 3.12 13.83 -14.52
C ARG A 343 4.10 12.73 -14.96
N LEU A 344 3.97 11.54 -14.38
CA LEU A 344 4.85 10.41 -14.65
C LEU A 344 4.52 9.72 -15.97
N LEU A 345 3.22 9.54 -16.28
CA LEU A 345 2.76 8.92 -17.52
C LEU A 345 2.93 9.83 -18.75
N ARG A 346 2.75 11.14 -18.58
CA ARG A 346 2.67 12.14 -19.66
C ARG A 346 1.75 11.67 -20.80
N PRO A 347 0.47 11.36 -20.51
CA PRO A 347 -0.43 10.82 -21.52
C PRO A 347 -0.65 11.85 -22.64
N LYS A 348 -0.71 11.38 -23.89
CA LYS A 348 -1.14 12.22 -25.03
C LYS A 348 -2.64 12.46 -25.00
N VAL A 349 -3.41 11.48 -24.53
CA VAL A 349 -4.87 11.53 -24.44
C VAL A 349 -5.33 11.12 -23.04
N THR A 350 -6.22 11.91 -22.44
CA THR A 350 -6.87 11.60 -21.16
C THR A 350 -8.38 11.49 -21.36
N VAL A 351 -8.92 10.29 -21.14
CA VAL A 351 -10.36 9.99 -21.21
C VAL A 351 -10.96 10.05 -19.80
N MET A 352 -11.89 10.98 -19.62
CA MET A 352 -12.58 11.24 -18.36
C MET A 352 -13.93 10.52 -18.35
N LEU A 353 -14.03 9.46 -17.55
CA LEU A 353 -15.20 8.60 -17.44
C LEU A 353 -16.17 9.16 -16.39
N GLY A 354 -17.20 9.88 -16.84
CA GLY A 354 -18.22 10.49 -16.00
C GLY A 354 -17.81 11.81 -15.34
N ALA A 355 -18.76 12.39 -14.60
CA ALA A 355 -18.64 13.76 -14.10
C ALA A 355 -17.51 13.93 -13.08
N THR A 356 -17.30 12.95 -12.20
CA THR A 356 -16.28 13.03 -11.15
C THR A 356 -14.87 12.91 -11.72
N GLY A 357 -14.63 11.94 -12.61
CA GLY A 357 -13.35 11.80 -13.31
C GLY A 357 -13.01 13.07 -14.11
N ALA A 358 -13.99 13.64 -14.81
CA ALA A 358 -13.82 14.89 -15.54
C ALA A 358 -13.55 16.08 -14.62
N SER A 359 -14.30 16.21 -13.52
CA SER A 359 -14.12 17.33 -12.59
C SER A 359 -12.77 17.31 -11.89
N ALA A 360 -12.24 16.12 -11.59
CA ALA A 360 -10.91 15.95 -11.00
C ALA A 360 -9.77 16.37 -11.93
N ILE A 361 -9.93 16.17 -13.23
CA ILE A 361 -8.93 16.56 -14.25
C ILE A 361 -9.04 18.05 -14.60
N LEU A 362 -10.27 18.56 -14.74
CA LEU A 362 -10.53 19.92 -15.23
C LEU A 362 -10.61 20.97 -14.12
N GLY A 363 -10.68 20.57 -12.85
CA GLY A 363 -10.80 21.49 -11.72
C GLY A 363 -12.13 22.26 -11.64
N ARG A 364 -13.16 21.82 -12.39
CA ARG A 364 -14.50 22.42 -12.41
C ARG A 364 -15.59 21.37 -12.50
N THR A 365 -16.82 21.72 -12.15
CA THR A 365 -17.97 20.84 -12.41
C THR A 365 -18.21 20.65 -13.91
N VAL A 366 -18.53 19.42 -14.31
CA VAL A 366 -18.71 19.01 -15.71
C VAL A 366 -20.11 18.47 -15.94
N ARG A 367 -20.77 18.91 -17.02
CA ARG A 367 -22.05 18.37 -17.48
C ARG A 367 -21.80 17.38 -18.61
N VAL A 368 -21.52 16.11 -18.25
CA VAL A 368 -21.09 15.04 -19.17
C VAL A 368 -21.91 14.99 -20.47
N MET A 369 -23.24 15.01 -20.39
CA MET A 369 -24.10 14.89 -21.58
C MET A 369 -23.96 16.05 -22.57
N ARG A 370 -23.48 17.22 -22.14
CA ARG A 370 -23.26 18.40 -23.00
C ARG A 370 -21.84 18.46 -23.57
N GLU A 371 -20.88 17.83 -22.89
CA GLU A 371 -19.45 18.01 -23.15
C GLU A 371 -18.77 16.72 -23.64
N ARG A 372 -19.51 15.59 -23.71
CA ARG A 372 -18.97 14.32 -24.20
C ARG A 372 -18.78 14.29 -25.72
N SER A 373 -18.00 13.31 -26.18
CA SER A 373 -17.83 13.00 -27.62
C SER A 373 -17.13 14.09 -28.44
N GLN A 374 -16.32 14.92 -27.78
CA GLN A 374 -15.53 15.97 -28.40
C GLN A 374 -14.12 15.97 -27.81
N LEU A 375 -13.12 16.05 -28.70
CA LEU A 375 -11.72 16.25 -28.31
C LEU A 375 -11.48 17.72 -28.02
N PHE A 376 -10.70 18.01 -26.99
CA PHE A 376 -10.31 19.37 -26.62
C PHE A 376 -8.92 19.39 -25.97
N SER A 377 -8.25 20.53 -25.96
CA SER A 377 -6.94 20.66 -25.33
C SER A 377 -7.05 20.82 -23.81
N LEU A 378 -6.23 20.07 -23.07
CA LEU A 378 -6.04 20.21 -21.64
C LEU A 378 -4.94 21.24 -21.33
N PRO A 379 -4.92 21.82 -20.10
CA PRO A 379 -3.90 22.80 -19.72
C PRO A 379 -2.46 22.30 -19.78
N ASP A 380 -2.24 20.98 -19.71
CA ASP A 380 -0.91 20.36 -19.85
C ASP A 380 -0.54 20.05 -21.30
N GLY A 381 -1.33 20.50 -22.27
CA GLY A 381 -1.12 20.29 -23.71
C GLY A 381 -1.61 18.95 -24.25
N SER A 382 -2.06 18.04 -23.38
CA SER A 382 -2.64 16.77 -23.80
C SER A 382 -4.07 16.93 -24.34
N THR A 383 -4.57 15.92 -25.04
CA THR A 383 -5.96 15.90 -25.52
C THR A 383 -6.88 15.32 -24.45
N GLY A 384 -7.96 16.03 -24.13
CA GLY A 384 -9.04 15.57 -23.27
C GLY A 384 -10.21 15.02 -24.06
N LEU A 385 -10.84 13.96 -23.55
CA LEU A 385 -12.15 13.48 -23.99
C LEU A 385 -13.02 13.18 -22.78
N ILE A 386 -14.24 13.70 -22.76
CA ILE A 386 -15.24 13.34 -21.75
C ILE A 386 -16.18 12.28 -22.33
N THR A 387 -16.55 11.30 -21.51
CA THR A 387 -17.63 10.36 -21.84
C THR A 387 -18.39 9.94 -20.59
N VAL A 388 -19.43 9.12 -20.74
CA VAL A 388 -20.22 8.57 -19.64
C VAL A 388 -19.40 7.57 -18.80
N HIS A 389 -19.75 7.42 -17.53
CA HIS A 389 -19.16 6.36 -16.71
C HIS A 389 -19.82 5.02 -17.04
N PRO A 390 -19.08 3.91 -17.23
CA PRO A 390 -19.64 2.60 -17.56
C PRO A 390 -20.78 2.14 -16.61
N SER A 391 -20.70 2.50 -15.33
CA SER A 391 -21.75 2.17 -14.36
C SER A 391 -23.10 2.83 -14.65
N SER A 392 -23.16 3.97 -15.36
CA SER A 392 -24.46 4.57 -15.73
C SER A 392 -25.16 3.76 -16.82
N LEU A 393 -24.40 3.10 -17.71
CA LEU A 393 -24.93 2.22 -18.74
C LEU A 393 -25.59 0.98 -18.12
N LEU A 394 -24.96 0.40 -17.09
CA LEU A 394 -25.54 -0.73 -16.33
C LEU A 394 -26.82 -0.39 -15.57
N ARG A 395 -27.01 0.89 -15.22
CA ARG A 395 -28.18 1.37 -14.48
C ARG A 395 -29.32 1.85 -15.39
N GLN A 396 -29.14 1.82 -16.72
CA GLN A 396 -30.20 2.19 -17.65
C GLN A 396 -31.25 1.06 -17.71
N PRO A 397 -32.50 1.27 -17.23
CA PRO A 397 -33.53 0.23 -17.25
C PRO A 397 -34.03 -0.11 -18.66
N ASP A 398 -34.01 0.85 -19.59
CA ASP A 398 -34.47 0.63 -20.96
C ASP A 398 -33.35 0.00 -21.80
N GLU A 399 -33.60 -1.23 -22.29
CA GLU A 399 -32.61 -1.98 -23.07
C GLU A 399 -32.21 -1.28 -24.36
N LYS A 400 -33.17 -0.68 -25.09
CA LYS A 400 -32.89 -0.04 -26.38
C LYS A 400 -32.01 1.18 -26.17
N LEU A 401 -32.35 2.01 -25.18
CA LEU A 401 -31.54 3.16 -24.78
C LEU A 401 -30.16 2.72 -24.28
N ARG A 402 -30.08 1.64 -23.50
CA ARG A 402 -28.81 1.09 -23.02
C ARG A 402 -27.89 0.70 -24.18
N GLN A 403 -28.40 -0.05 -25.15
CA GLN A 403 -27.62 -0.45 -26.33
C GLN A 403 -27.19 0.75 -27.18
N GLN A 404 -28.05 1.76 -27.34
CA GLN A 404 -27.70 3.00 -28.03
C GLN A 404 -26.58 3.77 -27.30
N GLU A 405 -26.65 3.89 -25.98
CA GLU A 405 -25.62 4.57 -25.19
C GLU A 405 -24.30 3.79 -25.13
N ILE A 406 -24.34 2.45 -25.14
CA ILE A 406 -23.16 1.60 -25.30
C ILE A 406 -22.48 1.86 -26.64
N LYS A 407 -23.23 1.93 -27.75
CA LYS A 407 -22.66 2.26 -29.07
C LYS A 407 -21.98 3.63 -29.09
N LYS A 408 -22.60 4.64 -28.48
CA LYS A 408 -21.97 5.98 -28.35
C LYS A 408 -20.72 5.92 -27.47
N PHE A 409 -20.74 5.13 -26.41
CA PHE A 409 -19.58 4.93 -25.54
C PHE A 409 -18.41 4.28 -26.30
N ILE A 410 -18.68 3.25 -27.11
CA ILE A 410 -17.69 2.62 -27.99
C ILE A 410 -17.15 3.64 -29.01
N SER A 411 -18.02 4.47 -29.59
CA SER A 411 -17.60 5.55 -30.50
C SER A 411 -16.67 6.56 -29.84
N ASP A 412 -16.94 6.93 -28.57
CA ASP A 412 -16.05 7.81 -27.79
C ASP A 412 -14.70 7.14 -27.53
N LEU A 413 -14.69 5.85 -27.19
CA LEU A 413 -13.44 5.10 -27.01
C LEU A 413 -12.64 5.03 -28.31
N ASN A 414 -13.30 4.77 -29.44
CA ASN A 414 -12.66 4.75 -30.76
C ASN A 414 -12.06 6.13 -31.11
N LEU A 415 -12.79 7.21 -30.85
CA LEU A 415 -12.29 8.58 -31.04
C LEU A 415 -11.02 8.85 -30.21
N ALA A 416 -10.97 8.39 -28.96
CA ALA A 416 -9.77 8.50 -28.12
C ALA A 416 -8.58 7.70 -28.68
N LEU A 417 -8.84 6.51 -29.20
CA LEU A 417 -7.81 5.65 -29.82
C LEU A 417 -7.27 6.27 -31.11
N SER A 418 -8.15 6.82 -31.96
CA SER A 418 -7.75 7.53 -33.18
C SER A 418 -6.93 8.78 -32.90
N ALA A 419 -7.12 9.44 -31.76
CA ALA A 419 -6.32 10.60 -31.36
C ALA A 419 -4.88 10.25 -30.91
N LEU A 420 -4.54 8.96 -30.79
CA LEU A 420 -3.18 8.50 -30.50
C LEU A 420 -2.35 8.23 -31.76
N ALA A 421 -3.02 7.94 -32.87
CA ALA A 421 -2.42 7.73 -34.19
C ALA A 421 -1.90 9.07 -34.73
#